data_AF-A0A520ZQT8-F1
#
_entry.id   AF-A0A520ZQT8-F1
#
_cell.length_a   1.000
_cell.length_b   1.000
_cell.length_c   1.000
_cell.angle_alpha   90.00
_cell.angle_beta   90.00
_cell.angle_gamma   90.00
#
_symmetry.space_group_name_H-M   'P 1'
#
loop_
_entity.id
_entity.type
_entity.pdbx_description
1 polymer ?
#
loop_
_entity_poly.entity_id
_entity_poly.type
_entity_poly.pdbx_seq_one_letter_code
_entity_poly.pdbx_strand_id
1 'polypeptide(L)'
;MSDHFLVVIPADPDADLPDTADALRNALAQITGTEESRIKDYGKLKFIDCGENFEGIGCPSCGSDIPVSQWHEWMSSDWHGEEGFHLHRHRSPCCGVEMSLNELIYKWPQGFARWFVSARNVGRGPLTPDEIGSLEAIAGLPLKGIAQMY
;
A
#
# COMPACT_ATOMS: atom_id res chain seq x y z
N MET A 1 5.08 -4.17 22.91
CA MET A 1 5.60 -3.00 22.20
C MET A 1 5.03 -3.12 20.82
N SER A 2 4.16 -2.20 20.43
CA SER A 2 3.62 -2.21 19.08
C SER A 2 4.68 -1.71 18.10
N ASP A 3 4.80 -2.38 16.96
CA ASP A 3 5.68 -1.93 15.90
C ASP A 3 4.89 -0.99 14.98
N HIS A 4 5.28 0.29 14.99
CA HIS A 4 4.71 1.29 14.10
C HIS A 4 5.59 1.49 12.87
N PHE A 5 5.01 1.29 11.69
CA PHE A 5 5.68 1.57 10.42
C PHE A 5 4.98 2.68 9.65
N LEU A 6 5.79 3.53 9.00
CA LEU A 6 5.36 4.33 7.86
C LEU A 6 5.99 3.74 6.61
N VAL A 7 5.13 3.33 5.68
CA VAL A 7 5.50 2.65 4.44
C VAL A 7 5.08 3.53 3.26
N VAL A 8 5.93 3.62 2.25
CA VAL A 8 5.57 4.17 0.94
C VAL A 8 5.71 3.09 -0.12
N ILE A 9 4.69 3.02 -0.98
CA ILE A 9 4.61 2.13 -2.14
C ILE A 9 4.37 2.96 -3.41
N PRO A 10 4.72 2.48 -4.60
CA PRO A 10 4.28 3.13 -5.84
C PRO A 10 2.75 3.12 -5.94
N ALA A 11 2.17 4.19 -6.49
CA ALA A 11 0.74 4.24 -6.76
C ALA A 11 0.33 3.28 -7.89
N ASP A 12 1.22 3.09 -8.87
CA ASP A 12 1.13 2.04 -9.88
C ASP A 12 1.77 0.74 -9.33
N PRO A 13 0.98 -0.33 -9.10
CA PRO A 13 1.48 -1.58 -8.53
C PRO A 13 2.59 -2.25 -9.35
N ASP A 14 2.64 -1.99 -10.66
CA ASP A 14 3.60 -2.60 -11.59
C ASP A 14 4.86 -1.75 -11.80
N ALA A 15 4.95 -0.55 -11.20
CA ALA A 15 6.13 0.28 -11.32
C ALA A 15 7.38 -0.40 -10.76
N ASP A 16 8.46 -0.35 -11.54
CA ASP A 16 9.77 -0.84 -11.12
C ASP A 16 10.33 -0.01 -9.96
N LEU A 17 11.23 -0.61 -9.18
CA LEU A 17 11.96 0.09 -8.12
C LEU A 17 12.84 1.19 -8.77
N PRO A 18 12.67 2.48 -8.43
CA PRO A 18 13.42 3.54 -9.07
C PRO A 18 14.89 3.50 -8.64
N ASP A 19 15.79 3.93 -9.52
CA ASP A 19 17.22 4.08 -9.21
C ASP A 19 17.48 5.03 -8.02
N THR A 20 16.50 5.90 -7.70
CA THR A 20 16.54 6.81 -6.55
C THR A 20 16.05 6.19 -5.24
N ALA A 21 15.80 4.87 -5.18
CA ALA A 21 15.24 4.20 -4.00
C ALA A 21 16.06 4.44 -2.71
N ASP A 22 17.39 4.49 -2.78
CA ASP A 22 18.22 4.82 -1.61
C ASP A 22 18.02 6.26 -1.14
N ALA A 23 17.88 7.22 -2.06
CA ALA A 23 17.58 8.60 -1.73
C ALA A 23 16.17 8.73 -1.13
N LEU A 24 15.20 8.00 -1.69
CA LEU A 24 13.83 7.92 -1.17
C LEU A 24 13.81 7.36 0.25
N ARG A 25 14.55 6.28 0.53
CA ARG A 25 14.71 5.70 1.87
C ARG A 25 15.30 6.71 2.85
N ASN A 26 16.39 7.37 2.47
CA ASN A 26 17.05 8.34 3.34
C ASN A 26 16.13 9.54 3.64
N ALA A 27 15.37 10.02 2.64
CA ALA A 27 14.40 11.09 2.84
C ALA A 27 13.26 10.66 3.78
N LEU A 28 12.72 9.44 3.61
CA LEU A 28 11.71 8.91 4.53
C LEU A 28 12.25 8.81 5.96
N ALA A 29 13.47 8.31 6.12
CA ALA A 29 14.14 8.23 7.42
C ALA A 29 14.28 9.60 8.09
N GLN A 30 14.69 10.62 7.31
CA GLN A 30 14.80 12.01 7.80
C GLN A 30 13.44 12.60 8.21
N ILE A 31 12.41 12.44 7.38
CA ILE A 31 11.04 12.92 7.66
C ILE A 31 10.47 12.29 8.93
N THR A 32 10.79 11.02 9.16
CA THR A 32 10.26 10.24 10.29
C THR A 32 11.14 10.28 11.52
N GLY A 33 12.38 10.76 11.41
CA GLY A 33 13.35 10.84 12.50
C GLY A 33 13.85 9.48 12.99
N THR A 34 13.79 8.43 12.17
CA THR A 34 14.25 7.08 12.51
C THR A 34 15.50 6.71 11.73
N GLU A 35 16.36 5.88 12.32
CA GLU A 35 17.46 5.21 11.62
C GLU A 35 17.03 3.83 11.09
N GLU A 36 15.89 3.31 11.55
CA GLU A 36 15.36 1.99 11.16
C GLU A 36 14.53 2.08 9.88
N SER A 37 15.18 2.44 8.78
CA SER A 37 14.58 2.46 7.44
C SER A 37 15.10 1.33 6.55
N ARG A 38 14.26 0.85 5.63
CA ARG A 38 14.66 -0.18 4.66
C ARG A 38 13.91 -0.04 3.33
N ILE A 39 14.51 -0.61 2.30
CA ILE A 39 13.87 -0.89 1.01
C ILE A 39 13.60 -2.40 0.99
N LYS A 40 12.42 -2.79 0.53
CA LYS A 40 12.09 -4.19 0.30
C LYS A 40 11.54 -4.33 -1.10
N ASP A 41 12.22 -5.13 -1.91
CA ASP A 41 11.70 -5.63 -3.19
C ASP A 41 11.32 -7.11 -3.02
N TYR A 42 10.09 -7.44 -3.42
CA TYR A 42 9.57 -8.80 -3.43
C TYR A 42 9.77 -9.50 -4.79
N GLY A 43 10.06 -8.75 -5.86
CA GLY A 43 10.13 -9.25 -7.23
C GLY A 43 8.77 -9.69 -7.80
N LYS A 44 7.69 -9.50 -7.04
CA LYS A 44 6.33 -9.90 -7.38
C LYS A 44 5.32 -9.09 -6.58
N LEU A 45 4.10 -9.02 -7.08
CA LEU A 45 3.09 -8.21 -6.44
C LEU A 45 2.66 -8.79 -5.09
N LYS A 46 2.68 -7.94 -4.07
CA LYS A 46 2.26 -8.25 -2.70
C LYS A 46 1.23 -7.24 -2.24
N PHE A 47 0.32 -7.70 -1.40
CA PHE A 47 -0.55 -6.82 -0.64
C PHE A 47 0.24 -6.25 0.55
N ILE A 48 0.20 -4.94 0.69
CA ILE A 48 0.80 -4.16 1.78
C ILE A 48 -0.35 -3.64 2.63
N ASP A 49 -0.60 -4.32 3.75
CA ASP A 49 -1.71 -4.04 4.66
C ASP A 49 -1.40 -2.89 5.63
N CYS A 50 -2.39 -2.52 6.45
CA CYS A 50 -2.25 -1.47 7.47
C CYS A 50 -2.21 -2.00 8.91
N GLY A 51 -2.09 -3.32 9.08
CA GLY A 51 -2.17 -4.01 10.36
C GLY A 51 -3.50 -3.77 11.06
N GLU A 52 -3.43 -3.45 12.36
CA GLU A 52 -4.60 -3.21 13.23
C GLU A 52 -5.42 -1.97 12.83
N ASN A 53 -4.91 -1.10 11.94
CA ASN A 53 -5.63 0.09 11.48
C ASN A 53 -6.76 -0.21 10.47
N PHE A 54 -7.09 -1.48 10.22
CA PHE A 54 -8.10 -1.85 9.22
C PHE A 54 -9.51 -1.36 9.62
N GLU A 55 -10.10 -0.49 8.80
CA GLU A 55 -11.45 0.07 9.05
C GLU A 55 -12.54 -0.46 8.10
N GLY A 56 -12.15 -0.99 6.94
CA GLY A 56 -13.08 -1.51 5.93
C GLY A 56 -12.71 -1.15 4.50
N ILE A 57 -13.52 -1.64 3.58
CA ILE A 57 -13.29 -1.55 2.13
C ILE A 57 -14.59 -1.09 1.46
N GLY A 58 -14.47 -0.18 0.50
CA GLY A 58 -15.59 0.38 -0.27
C GLY A 58 -15.44 0.13 -1.77
N CYS A 59 -16.58 0.10 -2.45
CA CYS A 59 -16.65 0.06 -3.90
C CYS A 59 -16.22 1.41 -4.49
N PRO A 60 -15.26 1.45 -5.43
CA PRO A 60 -14.85 2.70 -6.08
C PRO A 60 -15.92 3.31 -6.97
N SER A 61 -16.90 2.52 -7.43
CA SER A 61 -17.93 2.99 -8.36
C SER A 61 -19.15 3.60 -7.65
N CYS A 62 -19.66 2.97 -6.60
CA CYS A 62 -20.87 3.43 -5.91
C CYS A 62 -20.66 3.80 -4.43
N GLY A 63 -19.45 3.63 -3.90
CA GLY A 63 -19.11 3.94 -2.51
C GLY A 63 -19.67 2.97 -1.46
N SER A 64 -20.49 1.98 -1.85
CA SER A 64 -21.03 0.99 -0.90
C SER A 64 -19.92 0.13 -0.30
N ASP A 65 -20.08 -0.26 0.96
CA ASP A 65 -19.14 -1.16 1.62
C ASP A 65 -19.07 -2.53 0.92
N ILE A 66 -17.86 -3.04 0.78
CA ILE A 66 -17.59 -4.41 0.35
C ILE A 66 -17.47 -5.28 1.60
N PRO A 67 -18.28 -6.35 1.75
CA PRO A 67 -18.16 -7.26 2.87
C PRO A 67 -16.74 -7.85 2.97
N VAL A 68 -16.19 -7.90 4.19
CA VAL A 68 -14.84 -8.43 4.43
C VAL A 68 -14.70 -9.88 3.96
N SER A 69 -15.77 -10.68 4.08
CA SER A 69 -15.80 -12.05 3.55
C SER A 69 -15.62 -12.08 2.02
N GLN A 70 -16.31 -11.19 1.30
CA GLN A 70 -16.18 -11.09 -0.16
C GLN A 70 -14.78 -10.65 -0.56
N TRP A 71 -14.21 -9.68 0.15
CA TRP A 71 -12.85 -9.24 -0.08
C TRP A 71 -11.84 -10.36 0.17
N HIS A 72 -12.01 -11.17 1.22
CA HIS A 72 -11.15 -12.33 1.47
C HIS A 72 -11.23 -13.37 0.34
N GLU A 73 -12.41 -13.61 -0.22
CA GLU A 73 -12.56 -14.50 -1.39
C GLU A 73 -11.76 -13.97 -2.58
N TRP A 74 -11.88 -12.68 -2.91
CA TRP A 74 -11.14 -12.06 -4.01
C TRP A 74 -9.62 -12.08 -3.77
N MET A 75 -9.18 -11.75 -2.55
CA MET A 75 -7.77 -11.86 -2.14
C MET A 75 -7.23 -13.28 -2.32
N SER A 76 -8.02 -14.28 -1.95
CA SER A 76 -7.62 -15.69 -2.07
C SER A 76 -7.58 -16.14 -3.53
N SER A 77 -8.53 -15.72 -4.37
CA SER A 77 -8.56 -16.08 -5.79
C SER A 77 -7.47 -15.38 -6.61
N ASP A 78 -7.07 -14.18 -6.21
CA ASP A 78 -6.02 -13.41 -6.92
C ASP A 78 -4.60 -13.82 -6.54
N TRP A 79 -4.41 -14.55 -5.43
CA TRP A 79 -3.11 -14.96 -4.95
C TRP A 79 -2.63 -16.25 -5.62
N HIS A 80 -1.56 -16.17 -6.42
CA HIS A 80 -0.96 -17.28 -7.17
C HIS A 80 0.39 -17.71 -6.57
N GLY A 81 0.47 -17.83 -5.23
CA GLY A 81 1.62 -18.43 -4.55
C GLY A 81 2.98 -17.78 -4.85
N GLU A 82 3.79 -18.45 -5.67
CA GLU A 82 5.12 -17.95 -6.05
C GLU A 82 5.06 -16.74 -7.00
N GLU A 83 3.99 -16.59 -7.79
CA GLU A 83 3.84 -15.51 -8.78
C GLU A 83 3.31 -14.19 -8.18
N GLY A 84 2.61 -14.27 -7.05
CA GLY A 84 2.07 -13.08 -6.37
C GLY A 84 0.59 -12.82 -6.70
N PHE A 85 0.15 -11.58 -6.53
CA PHE A 85 -1.19 -11.14 -6.92
C PHE A 85 -1.24 -10.79 -8.41
N HIS A 86 -2.32 -11.15 -9.10
CA HIS A 86 -2.54 -10.80 -10.52
C HIS A 86 -3.56 -9.68 -10.74
N LEU A 87 -4.21 -9.20 -9.67
CA LEU A 87 -5.23 -8.13 -9.73
C LEU A 87 -6.34 -8.42 -10.75
N HIS A 88 -6.93 -9.61 -10.69
CA HIS A 88 -8.03 -9.97 -11.60
C HIS A 88 -9.22 -9.03 -11.38
N ARG A 89 -10.04 -8.90 -12.43
CA ARG A 89 -11.29 -8.15 -12.35
C ARG A 89 -12.35 -9.00 -11.66
N HIS A 90 -12.95 -8.44 -10.62
CA HIS A 90 -14.05 -9.00 -9.85
C HIS A 90 -15.31 -8.19 -10.07
N ARG A 91 -16.45 -8.87 -10.20
CA ARG A 91 -17.75 -8.21 -10.30
C ARG A 91 -18.23 -7.83 -8.91
N SER A 92 -18.43 -6.54 -8.66
CA SER A 92 -18.92 -6.06 -7.36
C SER A 92 -20.35 -6.52 -7.07
N PRO A 93 -20.65 -6.94 -5.82
CA PRO A 93 -21.99 -7.38 -5.45
C PRO A 93 -22.99 -6.23 -5.32
N CYS A 94 -22.51 -5.00 -5.11
CA CYS A 94 -23.34 -3.82 -4.86
C CYS A 94 -23.91 -3.18 -6.14
N CYS A 95 -23.11 -3.03 -7.19
CA CYS A 95 -23.51 -2.36 -8.43
C CYS A 95 -23.20 -3.17 -9.70
N GLY A 96 -22.53 -4.31 -9.57
CA GLY A 96 -22.22 -5.19 -10.70
C GLY A 96 -21.09 -4.69 -11.61
N VAL A 97 -20.43 -3.58 -11.29
CA VAL A 97 -19.25 -3.05 -12.00
C VAL A 97 -18.05 -3.95 -11.73
N GLU A 98 -17.20 -4.14 -12.74
CA GLU A 98 -15.94 -4.86 -12.62
C GLU A 98 -14.83 -3.97 -12.07
N MET A 99 -14.09 -4.49 -11.09
CA MET A 99 -12.98 -3.81 -10.41
C MET A 99 -11.94 -4.82 -9.94
N SER A 100 -10.68 -4.42 -9.90
CA SER A 100 -9.61 -5.18 -9.27
C SER A 100 -9.47 -4.82 -7.81
N LEU A 101 -8.75 -5.66 -7.04
CA LEU A 101 -8.43 -5.36 -5.65
C LEU A 101 -7.68 -4.03 -5.46
N ASN A 102 -6.84 -3.63 -6.43
CA ASN A 102 -6.07 -2.38 -6.36
C ASN A 102 -6.95 -1.12 -6.52
N GLU A 103 -8.12 -1.25 -7.15
CA GLU A 103 -9.06 -0.14 -7.36
C GLU A 103 -10.00 0.08 -6.17
N LEU A 104 -10.04 -0.83 -5.19
CA LEU A 104 -10.93 -0.71 -4.04
C LEU A 104 -10.60 0.51 -3.18
N ILE A 105 -11.64 1.11 -2.57
CA ILE A 105 -11.46 2.18 -1.59
C ILE A 105 -11.11 1.52 -0.26
N TYR A 106 -9.84 1.49 0.10
CA TYR A 106 -9.41 1.09 1.43
C TYR A 106 -9.58 2.28 2.38
N LYS A 107 -10.47 2.16 3.38
CA LYS A 107 -10.80 3.27 4.31
C LYS A 107 -9.56 3.74 5.08
N TRP A 108 -8.72 2.81 5.47
CA TRP A 108 -7.33 3.08 5.85
C TRP A 108 -6.39 2.72 4.70
N PRO A 109 -5.42 3.58 4.32
CA PRO A 109 -4.55 3.35 3.17
C PRO A 109 -3.86 1.98 3.19
N GLN A 110 -4.06 1.23 2.11
CA GLN A 110 -3.46 -0.07 1.82
C GLN A 110 -3.26 -0.18 0.30
N GLY A 111 -2.55 -1.19 -0.17
CA GLY A 111 -2.42 -1.38 -1.61
C GLY A 111 -1.54 -2.55 -2.02
N PHE A 112 -1.29 -2.63 -3.31
CA PHE A 112 -0.46 -3.64 -3.91
C PHE A 112 0.81 -3.02 -4.47
N ALA A 113 1.95 -3.66 -4.23
CA ALA A 113 3.21 -3.25 -4.82
C ALA A 113 4.21 -4.41 -4.87
N ARG A 114 5.15 -4.30 -5.80
CA ARG A 114 6.29 -5.21 -5.91
C ARG A 114 7.38 -4.86 -4.90
N TRP A 115 7.48 -3.58 -4.53
CA TRP A 115 8.44 -3.06 -3.59
C TRP A 115 7.84 -2.00 -2.67
N PHE A 116 8.51 -1.74 -1.56
CA PHE A 116 8.19 -0.63 -0.68
C PHE A 116 9.44 -0.07 0.00
N VAL A 117 9.31 1.16 0.51
CA VAL A 117 10.26 1.75 1.44
C VAL A 117 9.55 1.98 2.77
N SER A 118 10.17 1.57 3.88
CA SER A 118 9.54 1.67 5.21
C SER A 118 10.46 2.27 6.24
N ALA A 119 9.89 3.00 7.18
CA ALA A 119 10.49 3.49 8.41
C ALA A 119 9.79 2.83 9.62
N ARG A 120 10.54 2.27 10.56
CA ARG A 120 10.03 1.60 11.78
C ARG A 120 10.21 2.49 13.02
N ASN A 121 9.43 2.20 14.07
CA ASN A 121 9.50 2.80 15.40
C ASN A 121 9.26 4.32 15.36
N VAL A 122 8.35 4.72 14.47
CA VAL A 122 8.00 6.10 14.23
C VAL A 122 7.01 6.59 15.30
N GLY A 123 7.41 7.58 16.10
CA GLY A 123 6.59 8.17 17.16
C GLY A 123 5.55 9.18 16.67
N ARG A 124 5.02 9.00 15.45
CA ARG A 124 4.14 9.96 14.76
C ARG A 124 3.08 9.27 13.92
N GLY A 125 2.02 9.99 13.56
CA GLY A 125 0.96 9.50 12.66
C GLY A 125 1.37 9.41 11.18
N PRO A 126 0.39 9.19 10.28
CA PRO A 126 0.60 9.06 8.84
C PRO A 126 1.43 10.19 8.21
N LEU A 127 2.02 9.90 7.04
CA LEU A 127 2.63 10.93 6.20
C LEU A 127 1.56 11.90 5.69
N THR A 128 1.87 13.17 5.72
CA THR A 128 1.04 14.23 5.15
C THR A 128 1.15 14.26 3.62
N PRO A 129 0.19 14.87 2.91
CA PRO A 129 0.28 15.02 1.46
C PRO A 129 1.56 15.73 0.98
N ASP A 130 2.03 16.75 1.70
CA ASP A 130 3.24 17.50 1.34
C ASP A 130 4.52 16.65 1.49
N GLU A 131 4.57 15.80 2.53
CA GLU A 131 5.65 14.84 2.72
C GLU A 131 5.65 13.77 1.64
N ILE A 132 4.48 13.26 1.26
CA ILE A 132 4.34 12.33 0.13
C ILE A 132 4.81 13.00 -1.16
N GLY A 133 4.35 14.21 -1.46
CA GLY A 133 4.77 14.94 -2.66
C GLY A 133 6.28 15.19 -2.73
N SER A 134 6.92 15.43 -1.57
CA SER A 134 8.38 15.55 -1.50
C SER A 134 9.09 14.23 -1.80
N LEU A 135 8.54 13.10 -1.33
CA LEU A 135 9.05 11.76 -1.63
C LEU A 135 8.81 11.37 -3.10
N GLU A 136 7.66 11.73 -3.67
CA GLU A 136 7.34 11.52 -5.09
C GLU A 136 8.32 12.26 -6.00
N ALA A 137 8.67 13.51 -5.65
CA ALA A 137 9.65 14.29 -6.40
C ALA A 137 11.05 13.63 -6.42
N ILE A 138 11.42 12.91 -5.36
CA ILE A 138 12.66 12.14 -5.28
C ILE A 138 12.55 10.82 -6.05
N ALA A 139 11.43 10.13 -5.90
CA ALA A 139 11.17 8.85 -6.56
C ALA A 139 11.01 9.00 -8.07
N GLY A 140 10.55 10.16 -8.55
CA GLY A 140 10.20 10.40 -9.95
C GLY A 140 8.90 9.72 -10.38
N LEU A 141 8.09 9.26 -9.42
CA LEU A 141 6.82 8.56 -9.65
C LEU A 141 5.83 8.82 -8.51
N PRO A 142 4.51 8.67 -8.74
CA PRO A 142 3.51 8.83 -7.69
C PRO A 142 3.58 7.71 -6.64
N LEU A 143 3.36 8.07 -5.38
CA LEU A 143 3.49 7.19 -4.22
C LEU A 143 2.20 7.18 -3.39
N LYS A 144 2.01 6.11 -2.63
CA LYS A 144 0.98 5.99 -1.60
C LYS A 144 1.64 5.74 -0.25
N GLY A 145 1.29 6.56 0.75
CA GLY A 145 1.70 6.38 2.13
C GLY A 145 0.74 5.46 2.90
N ILE A 146 1.29 4.55 3.70
CA ILE A 146 0.57 3.56 4.51
C ILE A 146 1.14 3.59 5.93
N ALA A 147 0.28 3.79 6.92
CA ALA A 147 0.63 3.63 8.33
C ALA A 147 0.21 2.24 8.82
N GLN A 148 1.15 1.45 9.32
CA GLN A 148 0.93 0.09 9.81
C GLN A 148 1.14 0.01 11.33
N MET A 149 0.25 -0.69 12.02
CA MET A 149 0.34 -0.95 13.46
C MET A 149 0.19 -2.44 13.73
N TYR A 150 1.14 -3.02 14.47
CA TYR A 150 1.16 -4.43 14.90
C TYR A 150 1.60 -4.56 16.36
#